data_AF-A0A925I0L0-F1
#
_entry.id   AF-A0A925I0L0-F1
#
_cell.length_a   1.000
_cell.length_b   1.000
_cell.length_c   1.000
_cell.angle_alpha   90.00
_cell.angle_beta   90.00
_cell.angle_gamma   90.00
#
_symmetry.space_group_name_H-M   'P 1'
#
loop_
_entity.id
_entity.type
_entity.pdbx_description
1 polymer ?
#
loop_
_entity_poly.entity_id
_entity_poly.type
_entity_poly.pdbx_seq_one_letter_code
_entity_poly.pdbx_strand_id
1 'polypeptide(L)' 'MSSIHSMIDAMAFFRPRTLLTLDRVAQDKDPMKVLAWRPGPGRAHVAWQLMHIGITEELFATERLA' A
#
# COMPACT_ATOMS: atom_id res chain seq x y z
N MET A 1 2.77 -8.95 25.31
CA MET A 1 3.35 -7.98 24.36
C MET A 1 2.60 -6.67 24.48
N SER A 2 3.28 -5.53 24.40
CA SER A 2 2.62 -4.21 24.35
C SER A 2 1.95 -4.00 22.99
N SER A 3 0.81 -3.29 22.96
CA SER A 3 0.13 -2.91 21.72
C SER A 3 1.03 -2.16 20.74
N ILE A 4 1.96 -1.33 21.24
CA ILE A 4 2.93 -0.60 20.40
C ILE A 4 3.85 -1.58 19.67
N HIS A 5 4.34 -2.62 20.37
CA HIS A 5 5.20 -3.64 19.75
C HIS A 5 4.46 -4.38 18.63
N SER A 6 3.21 -4.77 18.89
CA SER A 6 2.39 -5.44 17.87
C SER A 6 2.12 -4.55 16.64
N MET A 7 1.99 -3.23 16.81
CA MET A 7 1.83 -2.29 15.70
C MET A 7 3.11 -2.13 14.88
N ILE A 8 4.27 -2.07 15.55
CA ILE A 8 5.59 -2.02 14.88
C ILE A 8 5.81 -3.30 14.07
N ASP A 9 5.54 -4.47 14.66
CA ASP A 9 5.67 -5.77 14.00
C ASP A 9 4.74 -5.87 12.79
N ALA A 10 3.49 -5.39 12.93
CA ALA A 10 2.54 -5.32 11.81
C ALA A 10 3.07 -4.43 10.67
N MET A 11 3.62 -3.25 10.98
CA MET A 11 4.21 -2.38 9.96
C MET A 11 5.41 -3.01 9.27
N ALA A 12 6.32 -3.62 10.04
CA ALA A 12 7.46 -4.36 9.49
C ALA A 12 7.03 -5.52 8.59
N PHE A 13 5.84 -6.09 8.82
CA PHE A 13 5.27 -7.16 7.99
C PHE A 13 4.57 -6.64 6.73
N PHE A 14 3.75 -5.59 6.83
CA PHE A 14 2.90 -5.13 5.71
C PHE A 14 3.63 -4.20 4.73
N ARG A 15 4.52 -3.33 5.20
CA ARG A 15 5.27 -2.39 4.34
C ARG A 15 6.06 -3.12 3.24
N PRO A 16 6.94 -4.09 3.54
CA PRO A 16 7.71 -4.76 2.49
C PRO A 16 6.82 -5.52 1.51
N ARG A 17 5.66 -6.05 1.94
CA ARG A 17 4.72 -6.70 1.00
C ARG A 17 4.14 -5.72 0.01
N THR A 18 3.76 -4.53 0.47
CA THR A 18 3.24 -3.47 -0.40
C THR A 18 4.27 -3.05 -1.44
N LEU A 19 5.53 -2.84 -1.01
CA LEU A 19 6.63 -2.49 -1.90
C LEU A 19 6.96 -3.62 -2.87
N LEU A 20 7.05 -4.87 -2.40
CA LEU A 20 7.27 -6.04 -3.27
C LEU A 20 6.13 -6.27 -4.27
N THR A 21 4.90 -5.85 -3.96
CA THR A 21 3.81 -5.85 -4.93
C THR A 21 4.07 -4.83 -6.03
N LEU A 22 4.50 -3.61 -5.70
CA LEU A 22 4.91 -2.60 -6.69
C LEU A 22 6.09 -3.07 -7.54
N ASP A 23 7.09 -3.71 -6.93
CA ASP A 23 8.24 -4.27 -7.66
C ASP A 23 7.79 -5.33 -8.67
N ARG A 24 6.86 -6.21 -8.28
CA ARG A 24 6.28 -7.22 -9.19
C ARG A 24 5.47 -6.59 -10.32
N VAL A 25 4.70 -5.55 -10.02
CA VAL A 25 3.95 -4.80 -11.03
C VAL A 25 4.90 -4.18 -12.05
N ALA A 26 6.01 -3.59 -11.60
CA ALA A 26 7.01 -2.97 -12.46
C ALA A 26 7.74 -3.99 -13.38
N GLN A 27 7.73 -5.27 -13.02
CA GLN A 27 8.30 -6.37 -13.82
C GLN A 27 7.32 -6.97 -14.84
N ASP A 28 6.04 -6.58 -14.82
CA ASP A 28 5.06 -7.07 -15.78
C ASP A 28 5.32 -6.49 -17.19
N LYS A 29 4.85 -7.18 -18.24
CA LYS A 29 4.94 -6.69 -19.62
C LYS A 29 4.05 -5.47 -19.86
N ASP A 30 2.97 -5.33 -19.09
CA ASP A 30 2.08 -4.18 -19.11
C ASP A 30 1.69 -3.77 -17.68
N PRO A 31 2.58 -3.04 -16.98
CA PRO A 31 2.34 -2.59 -15.60
C PRO A 31 1.06 -1.74 -15.47
N MET A 32 0.73 -0.96 -16.51
CA MET A 32 -0.44 -0.09 -16.50
C MET A 32 -1.74 -0.89 -16.48
N LYS A 33 -1.81 -2.01 -17.22
CA LYS A 33 -2.94 -2.92 -17.14
C LYS A 33 -3.12 -3.50 -15.74
N VAL A 34 -2.04 -3.87 -15.06
CA VAL A 34 -2.12 -4.37 -13.67
C VAL A 34 -2.62 -3.27 -12.72
N LEU A 35 -2.07 -2.06 -12.83
CA LEU A 35 -2.46 -0.92 -12.00
C LEU A 35 -3.90 -0.45 -12.24
N ALA A 36 -4.41 -0.60 -13.47
CA ALA A 36 -5.78 -0.27 -13.85
C ALA A 36 -6.80 -1.37 -13.51
N TRP A 37 -6.36 -2.58 -13.14
CA TRP A 37 -7.27 -3.67 -12.77
C TRP A 37 -8.14 -3.31 -11.58
N ARG A 38 -9.41 -3.72 -11.64
CA ARG A 38 -10.43 -3.49 -10.60
C ARG A 38 -10.96 -4.83 -10.08
N PRO A 39 -11.09 -5.01 -8.76
CA PRO A 39 -11.65 -6.25 -8.18
C PRO A 39 -13.12 -6.51 -8.51
N GLY A 40 -13.88 -5.47 -8.87
CA GLY A 40 -15.29 -5.58 -9.21
C GLY A 40 -15.96 -4.21 -9.39
N PRO A 41 -17.23 -4.18 -9.79
CA PRO A 41 -18.00 -2.93 -9.93
C PRO A 41 -17.97 -2.10 -8.65
N GLY A 42 -17.75 -0.78 -8.79
CA GLY A 42 -17.68 0.15 -7.66
C GLY A 42 -16.40 0.07 -6.81
N ARG A 43 -15.46 -0.84 -7.10
CA ARG A 43 -14.16 -0.89 -6.42
C ARG A 43 -13.12 -0.05 -7.16
N ALA A 44 -12.31 0.69 -6.41
CA ALA A 44 -11.19 1.43 -6.99
C ALA A 44 -10.13 0.46 -7.55
N HIS A 45 -9.38 0.93 -8.55
CA HIS A 45 -8.32 0.15 -9.18
C HIS A 45 -7.10 0.01 -8.26
N VAL A 46 -6.22 -0.96 -8.56
CA VAL A 46 -5.07 -1.29 -7.71
C VAL A 46 -4.15 -0.09 -7.47
N ALA A 47 -3.87 0.71 -8.50
CA ALA A 47 -3.05 1.93 -8.33
C ALA A 47 -3.65 2.89 -7.28
N TRP A 48 -4.98 3.05 -7.23
CA TRP A 48 -5.61 3.90 -6.23
C TRP A 48 -5.41 3.35 -4.81
N GLN A 49 -5.52 2.03 -4.63
CA GLN A 49 -5.32 1.39 -3.32
C GLN A 49 -3.88 1.57 -2.83
N LEU A 50 -2.89 1.37 -3.71
CA LEU A 50 -1.47 1.52 -3.36
C LEU A 50 -1.13 2.98 -3.05
N MET A 51 -1.68 3.93 -3.82
CA MET A 51 -1.51 5.35 -3.54
C MET A 51 -2.18 5.74 -2.22
N HIS A 52 -3.38 5.21 -1.94
CA HIS A 52 -4.09 5.47 -0.70
C HIS A 52 -3.30 4.99 0.54
N ILE A 53 -2.59 3.86 0.46
CA ILE A 53 -1.67 3.41 1.51
C ILE A 53 -0.55 4.45 1.71
N GLY A 54 0.14 4.82 0.64
CA GLY A 54 1.27 5.77 0.70
C GLY A 54 0.89 7.13 1.28
N ILE A 55 -0.18 7.75 0.78
CA ILE A 55 -0.61 9.07 1.29
C ILE A 55 -1.12 8.99 2.73
N THR A 56 -1.75 7.89 3.13
CA THR A 56 -2.18 7.72 4.53
C THR A 56 -0.97 7.65 5.44
N GLU A 57 0.05 6.86 5.09
CA GLU A 57 1.30 6.79 5.86
C GLU A 57 1.97 8.16 5.97
N GLU A 58 2.08 8.91 4.87
CA GLU A 58 2.65 10.26 4.85
C GLU A 58 1.89 11.21 5.77
N LEU A 59 0.57 11.33 5.59
CA LEU A 59 -0.25 12.24 6.40
C LEU A 59 -0.18 11.93 7.89
N PHE A 60 -0.13 10.66 8.30
CA PHE A 60 0.03 10.32 9.71
C PHE A 60 1.44 10.61 10.25
N ALA A 61 2.47 10.52 9.40
CA ALA A 61 3.85 10.81 9.79
C ALA A 61 4.15 12.32 9.83
N THR A 62 3.52 13.13 8.98
CA THR A 62 3.91 14.54 8.76
C THR A 62 2.86 15.57 9.12
N GLU A 63 1.56 15.23 9.07
CA GLU A 63 0.49 16.23 9.24
C GLU A 63 -0.44 15.95 10.44
N ARG A 64 -0.87 14.70 10.64
CA ARG A 64 -1.97 14.37 11.56
C ARG A 64 -1.53 14.09 13.00
N LEU A 65 -0.28 13.68 13.19
CA LEU A 65 0.29 13.36 14.51
C LEU A 65 1.54 14.20 14.83
N ALA A 66 1.83 15.21 14.02
CA ALA A 66 2.92 16.17 14.23
C ALA A 66 2.53 17.26 15.24
#